data_AF-A0A7C4I6C9-F1
#
_entry.id   AF-A0A7C4I6C9-F1
#
_cell.length_a   1.000
_cell.length_b   1.000
_cell.length_c   1.000
_cell.angle_alpha   90.00
_cell.angle_beta   90.00
_cell.angle_gamma   90.00
#
_symmetry.space_group_name_H-M   'P 1'
#
loop_
_entity.id
_entity.type
_entity.pdbx_description
1 polymer ?
#
loop_
_entity_poly.entity_id
_entity_poly.type
_entity_poly.pdbx_seq_one_letter_code
_entity_poly.pdbx_strand_id
1 'polypeptide(L)'
;MKSELYEYKVRIPRERVGVLIGKGGKMKERMEKELDVKIRVKGNEVTIRSEDSIDGWIAKNVVTAIGRGFSPEIALWLKDENFTLNIIDIKEWARSKKKLIRLRGRLIGSEGKVKEKIEKLCNVKLSIYGKTISVIGNAYNVELASKAIEKLLNGSKHSTIFRMLESQRKSLKERELACQRLLRK
;
A
#
# COMPACT_ATOMS: atom_id res chain seq x y z
N MET A 1 -11.63 6.82 35.35
CA MET A 1 -12.15 6.78 33.98
C MET A 1 -12.00 5.35 33.47
N LYS A 2 -13.08 4.70 32.99
CA LYS A 2 -12.92 3.47 32.23
C LYS A 2 -12.25 3.85 30.90
N SER A 3 -11.01 3.43 30.69
CA SER A 3 -10.39 3.54 29.36
C SER A 3 -11.23 2.68 28.41
N GLU A 4 -11.85 3.31 27.40
CA GLU A 4 -12.48 2.56 26.33
C GLU A 4 -11.37 1.88 25.52
N LEU A 5 -11.35 0.55 25.54
CA LEU A 5 -10.40 -0.23 24.77
C LEU A 5 -10.98 -0.47 23.38
N TYR A 6 -10.34 0.10 22.36
CA TYR A 6 -10.73 -0.10 20.97
C TYR A 6 -10.23 -1.48 20.49
N GLU A 7 -11.10 -2.25 19.86
CA GLU A 7 -10.76 -3.57 19.29
C GLU A 7 -11.02 -3.59 17.77
N TYR A 8 -9.99 -3.92 16.99
CA TYR A 8 -10.06 -4.08 15.55
C TYR A 8 -9.74 -5.52 15.16
N LYS A 9 -10.47 -6.06 14.17
CA LYS A 9 -10.23 -7.41 13.63
C LYS A 9 -9.90 -7.35 12.15
N VAL A 10 -8.83 -8.04 11.76
CA VAL A 10 -8.37 -8.13 10.38
C VAL A 10 -8.11 -9.59 10.04
N ARG A 11 -8.54 -10.02 8.85
CA ARG A 11 -8.16 -11.32 8.31
C ARG A 11 -7.06 -11.17 7.28
N ILE A 12 -6.00 -11.92 7.45
CA ILE A 12 -4.88 -11.97 6.50
C ILE A 12 -4.73 -13.39 5.93
N PRO A 13 -4.16 -13.56 4.73
CA PRO A 13 -3.86 -14.89 4.20
C PRO A 13 -2.94 -15.68 5.15
N ARG A 14 -3.16 -16.99 5.29
CA ARG A 14 -2.45 -17.86 6.26
C ARG A 14 -0.94 -17.80 6.06
N GLU A 15 -0.52 -17.81 4.80
CA GLU A 15 0.87 -17.72 4.37
C GLU A 15 1.55 -16.38 4.74
N ARG A 16 0.76 -15.34 5.06
CA ARG A 16 1.26 -14.02 5.49
C ARG A 16 1.33 -13.86 7.01
N VAL A 17 0.72 -14.78 7.76
CA VAL A 17 0.75 -14.75 9.24
C VAL A 17 2.18 -14.87 9.75
N GLY A 18 3.00 -15.72 9.15
CA GLY A 18 4.43 -15.86 9.52
C GLY A 18 5.22 -14.56 9.32
N VAL A 19 4.89 -13.77 8.28
CA VAL A 19 5.53 -12.47 8.01
C VAL A 19 5.17 -11.44 9.08
N LEU A 20 3.91 -11.45 9.52
CA LEU A 20 3.42 -10.58 10.59
C LEU A 20 4.11 -10.90 11.93
N ILE A 21 4.24 -12.19 12.27
CA ILE A 21 4.83 -12.62 13.54
C ILE A 21 6.36 -12.42 13.53
N GLY A 22 7.02 -12.77 12.43
CA GLY A 22 8.47 -12.77 12.31
C GLY A 22 9.13 -13.90 13.12
N LYS A 23 10.45 -14.07 12.96
CA LYS A 23 11.22 -15.12 13.63
C LYS A 23 11.14 -14.93 15.16
N GLY A 24 10.52 -15.89 15.84
CA GLY A 24 10.35 -15.88 17.30
C GLY A 24 9.44 -14.77 17.83
N GLY A 25 8.56 -14.19 17.01
CA GLY A 25 7.65 -13.11 17.45
C GLY A 25 8.23 -11.71 17.40
N LYS A 26 9.52 -11.55 17.03
CA LYS A 26 10.22 -10.27 17.04
C LYS A 26 9.55 -9.17 16.20
N MET A 27 8.94 -9.52 15.07
CA MET A 27 8.27 -8.52 14.22
C MET A 27 6.97 -8.05 14.86
N LYS A 28 6.20 -8.98 15.46
CA LYS A 28 5.00 -8.64 16.22
C LYS A 28 5.32 -7.71 17.38
N GLU A 29 6.31 -8.05 18.21
CA GLU A 29 6.73 -7.24 19.36
C GLU A 29 7.17 -5.84 18.93
N ARG A 30 7.92 -5.75 17.82
CA ARG A 30 8.33 -4.48 17.24
C ARG A 30 7.13 -3.63 16.82
N MET A 31 6.16 -4.19 16.11
CA MET A 31 4.96 -3.46 15.67
C MET A 31 4.10 -3.03 16.86
N GLU A 32 3.94 -3.89 17.87
CA GLU A 32 3.21 -3.55 19.11
C GLU A 32 3.84 -2.33 19.80
N LYS A 33 5.18 -2.25 19.84
CA LYS A 33 5.90 -1.11 20.41
C LYS A 33 5.85 0.14 19.53
N GLU A 34 6.01 0.01 18.22
CA GLU A 34 6.05 1.16 17.32
C GLU A 34 4.69 1.83 17.13
N LEU A 35 3.60 1.08 17.29
CA LEU A 35 2.22 1.51 17.05
C LEU A 35 1.39 1.65 18.33
N ASP A 36 1.99 1.41 19.49
CA ASP A 36 1.33 1.43 20.81
C ASP A 36 0.02 0.61 20.87
N VAL A 37 0.11 -0.66 20.45
CA VAL A 37 -1.04 -1.58 20.41
C VAL A 37 -0.68 -2.97 20.95
N LYS A 38 -1.70 -3.79 21.23
CA LYS A 38 -1.57 -5.23 21.45
C LYS A 38 -2.14 -6.02 20.28
N ILE A 39 -1.37 -6.96 19.75
CA ILE A 39 -1.69 -7.80 18.60
C ILE A 39 -1.84 -9.26 19.05
N ARG A 40 -3.03 -9.82 18.86
CA ARG A 40 -3.28 -11.25 19.04
C ARG A 40 -3.55 -11.90 17.70
N VAL A 41 -2.85 -12.99 17.41
CA VAL A 41 -3.04 -13.77 16.19
C VAL A 41 -3.66 -15.12 16.55
N LYS A 42 -4.79 -15.47 15.92
CA LYS A 42 -5.44 -16.78 16.04
C LYS A 42 -5.76 -17.31 14.65
N GLY A 43 -5.00 -18.30 14.18
CA GLY A 43 -5.11 -18.80 12.82
C GLY A 43 -4.79 -17.70 11.80
N ASN A 44 -5.79 -17.26 11.04
CA ASN A 44 -5.67 -16.21 10.03
C ASN A 44 -6.37 -14.89 10.43
N GLU A 45 -6.86 -14.81 11.67
CA GLU A 45 -7.48 -13.62 12.23
C GLU A 45 -6.52 -12.93 13.20
N VAL A 46 -6.37 -11.62 13.01
CA VAL A 46 -5.53 -10.74 13.81
C VAL A 46 -6.46 -9.78 14.55
N THR A 47 -6.40 -9.81 15.88
CA THR A 47 -7.09 -8.88 16.77
C THR A 47 -6.11 -7.85 17.26
N ILE A 48 -6.46 -6.58 17.15
CA ILE A 48 -5.65 -5.42 17.55
C ILE A 48 -6.42 -4.70 18.63
N ARG A 49 -5.76 -4.40 19.75
CA ARG A 49 -6.33 -3.64 20.87
C ARG A 49 -5.48 -2.44 21.16
N SER A 50 -6.10 -1.29 21.34
CA SER A 50 -5.43 -0.04 21.73
C SER A 50 -6.34 0.78 22.64
N GLU A 51 -5.73 1.61 23.47
CA GLU A 51 -6.43 2.64 24.24
C GLU A 51 -6.76 3.87 23.36
N ASP A 52 -6.04 4.04 22.25
CA ASP A 52 -6.26 5.10 21.27
C ASP A 52 -6.87 4.54 19.96
N SER A 53 -7.94 5.19 19.50
CA SER A 53 -8.66 4.75 18.30
C SER A 53 -7.85 4.91 17.02
N ILE A 54 -7.01 5.95 16.94
CA ILE A 54 -6.16 6.30 15.80
C ILE A 54 -5.03 5.27 15.71
N ASP A 55 -4.33 4.99 16.80
CA ASP A 55 -3.26 3.98 16.84
C ASP A 55 -3.78 2.60 16.44
N GLY A 56 -4.94 2.21 16.97
CA GLY A 56 -5.62 0.98 16.57
C GLY A 56 -6.01 0.95 15.08
N TRP A 57 -6.44 2.07 14.51
CA TRP A 57 -6.76 2.20 13.08
C TRP A 57 -5.52 2.15 12.19
N ILE A 58 -4.43 2.82 12.58
CA ILE A 58 -3.14 2.76 11.89
C ILE A 58 -2.63 1.32 11.90
N ALA A 59 -2.63 0.66 13.07
CA ALA A 59 -2.20 -0.73 13.20
C ALA A 59 -3.06 -1.67 12.34
N LYS A 60 -4.37 -1.45 12.26
CA LYS A 60 -5.27 -2.19 11.36
C LYS A 60 -4.81 -2.05 9.90
N ASN A 61 -4.44 -0.85 9.45
CA ASN A 61 -3.95 -0.62 8.10
C ASN A 61 -2.57 -1.25 7.85
N VAL A 62 -1.65 -1.19 8.82
CA VAL A 62 -0.34 -1.86 8.77
C VAL A 62 -0.52 -3.38 8.61
N VAL A 63 -1.34 -4.01 9.45
CA VAL A 63 -1.64 -5.45 9.37
C VAL A 63 -2.30 -5.80 8.03
N THR A 64 -3.22 -4.96 7.56
CA THR A 64 -3.87 -5.13 6.25
C THR A 64 -2.83 -5.09 5.13
N ALA A 65 -1.95 -4.10 5.11
CA ALA A 65 -0.87 -3.97 4.12
C ALA A 65 0.05 -5.21 4.09
N ILE A 66 0.45 -5.73 5.26
CA ILE A 66 1.25 -6.96 5.36
C ILE A 66 0.48 -8.15 4.78
N GLY A 67 -0.80 -8.27 5.09
CA GLY A 67 -1.70 -9.28 4.52
C GLY A 67 -1.87 -9.16 3.00
N ARG A 68 -1.71 -7.96 2.44
CA ARG A 68 -1.74 -7.71 0.99
C ARG A 68 -0.36 -7.74 0.33
N GLY A 69 0.65 -8.28 1.00
CA GLY A 69 1.93 -8.60 0.40
C GLY A 69 3.01 -7.53 0.56
N PHE A 70 2.81 -6.50 1.37
CA PHE A 70 3.91 -5.60 1.75
C PHE A 70 4.81 -6.23 2.80
N SER A 71 6.10 -5.89 2.78
CA SER A 71 6.98 -6.22 3.91
C SER A 71 6.62 -5.35 5.12
N PRO A 72 6.90 -5.80 6.36
CA PRO A 72 6.61 -5.01 7.56
C PRO A 72 7.27 -3.63 7.54
N GLU A 73 8.48 -3.51 6.97
CA GLU A 73 9.24 -2.27 6.87
C GLU A 73 8.51 -1.22 6.01
N ILE A 74 7.89 -1.66 4.91
CA ILE A 74 7.09 -0.78 4.05
C ILE A 74 5.73 -0.50 4.69
N ALA A 75 5.11 -1.50 5.33
CA ALA A 75 3.81 -1.33 5.96
C ALA A 75 3.86 -0.31 7.10
N LEU A 76 4.95 -0.27 7.87
CA LEU A 76 5.18 0.70 8.94
C LEU A 76 5.28 2.16 8.47
N TRP A 77 5.43 2.43 7.18
CA TRP A 77 5.31 3.80 6.66
C TRP A 77 3.96 4.44 6.99
N LEU A 78 2.91 3.62 7.13
CA LEU A 78 1.56 4.09 7.50
C LEU A 78 1.46 4.64 8.92
N LYS A 79 2.51 4.52 9.74
CA LYS A 79 2.61 5.23 11.02
C LYS A 79 2.70 6.74 10.83
N ASP A 80 3.33 7.18 9.74
CA ASP A 80 3.40 8.59 9.39
C ASP A 80 2.09 8.98 8.68
N GLU A 81 1.41 9.99 9.22
CA GLU A 81 0.14 10.53 8.72
C GLU A 81 0.21 11.04 7.27
N ASN A 82 1.42 11.33 6.77
CA ASN A 82 1.64 11.71 5.39
C ASN A 82 1.50 10.54 4.42
N PHE A 83 1.42 9.31 4.90
CA PHE A 83 1.29 8.11 4.08
C PHE A 83 -0.10 7.48 4.21
N THR A 84 -0.59 6.99 3.09
CA THR A 84 -1.88 6.30 3.01
C THR A 84 -1.76 4.99 2.25
N LEU A 85 -2.70 4.08 2.51
CA LEU A 85 -2.85 2.80 1.87
C LEU A 85 -4.09 2.81 0.99
N ASN A 86 -3.93 2.56 -0.32
CA ASN A 86 -5.05 2.24 -1.20
C ASN A 86 -5.01 0.77 -1.62
N ILE A 87 -6.16 0.11 -1.68
CA ILE A 87 -6.31 -1.30 -2.10
C ILE A 87 -7.35 -1.38 -3.22
N ILE A 88 -6.92 -1.82 -4.39
CA ILE A 88 -7.73 -1.98 -5.60
C ILE A 88 -8.03 -3.47 -5.81
N ASP A 89 -9.30 -3.88 -5.88
CA ASP A 89 -9.69 -5.26 -6.20
C ASP A 89 -9.76 -5.45 -7.73
N ILE A 90 -8.88 -6.31 -8.27
CA ILE A 90 -8.79 -6.57 -9.71
C ILE A 90 -10.05 -7.29 -10.23
N LYS A 91 -10.86 -7.90 -9.37
CA LYS A 91 -12.08 -8.62 -9.79
C LYS A 91 -13.05 -7.75 -10.58
N GLU A 92 -13.07 -6.44 -10.35
CA GLU A 92 -13.89 -5.50 -11.12
C GLU A 92 -13.56 -5.56 -12.62
N TRP A 93 -12.30 -5.84 -12.97
CA TRP A 93 -11.85 -6.00 -14.35
C TRP A 93 -11.75 -7.46 -14.81
N ALA A 94 -11.65 -8.42 -13.89
CA ALA A 94 -11.38 -9.83 -14.18
C ALA A 94 -12.48 -10.78 -13.69
N ARG A 95 -13.44 -11.08 -14.58
CA ARG A 95 -14.47 -12.12 -14.36
C ARG A 95 -13.97 -13.57 -14.48
N SER A 96 -12.75 -13.79 -14.97
CA SER A 96 -12.16 -15.14 -15.12
C SER A 96 -10.71 -15.20 -14.63
N LYS A 97 -10.27 -16.39 -14.18
CA LYS A 97 -8.89 -16.63 -13.71
C LYS A 97 -7.85 -16.30 -14.79
N LYS A 98 -8.13 -16.62 -16.06
CA LYS A 98 -7.26 -16.30 -17.20
C LYS A 98 -7.11 -14.79 -17.39
N LYS A 99 -8.21 -14.03 -17.29
CA LYS A 99 -8.16 -12.56 -17.38
C LYS A 99 -7.41 -11.95 -16.21
N LEU A 100 -7.59 -12.47 -15.00
CA LEU A 100 -6.86 -12.04 -13.80
C LEU A 100 -5.34 -12.22 -13.96
N ILE A 101 -4.89 -13.40 -14.41
CA ILE A 101 -3.47 -13.68 -14.65
C ILE A 101 -2.91 -12.71 -15.69
N ARG A 102 -3.64 -12.47 -16.79
CA ARG A 102 -3.23 -11.53 -17.83
C ARG A 102 -3.10 -10.09 -17.32
N LEU A 103 -4.09 -9.60 -16.55
CA LEU A 103 -4.06 -8.24 -16.00
C LEU A 103 -2.92 -8.06 -14.98
N ARG A 104 -2.69 -9.07 -14.14
CA ARG A 104 -1.53 -9.08 -13.22
C ARG A 104 -0.21 -9.06 -13.99
N GLY A 105 -0.07 -9.91 -15.02
CA GLY A 105 1.12 -9.94 -15.87
C GLY A 105 1.39 -8.60 -16.56
N ARG A 106 0.33 -7.91 -16.99
CA ARG A 106 0.42 -6.56 -17.56
C ARG A 106 0.98 -5.54 -16.57
N LEU A 107 0.49 -5.57 -15.33
CA LEU A 107 0.89 -4.62 -14.30
C LEU A 107 2.30 -4.89 -13.76
N ILE A 108 2.68 -6.16 -13.62
CA ILE A 108 4.05 -6.55 -13.23
C ILE A 108 5.00 -6.21 -14.38
N GLY A 109 4.63 -6.55 -15.61
CA GLY A 109 5.51 -6.47 -16.78
C GLY A 109 6.61 -7.53 -16.73
N SER A 110 7.46 -7.56 -17.76
CA SER A 110 8.63 -8.43 -17.78
C SER A 110 9.55 -8.10 -16.60
N GLU A 111 9.84 -9.11 -15.76
CA GLU A 111 10.72 -8.98 -14.58
C GLU A 111 10.27 -7.90 -13.57
N GLY A 112 9.01 -7.47 -13.56
CA GLY A 112 8.57 -6.42 -12.66
C GLY A 112 8.84 -5.00 -13.14
N LYS A 113 9.40 -4.80 -14.35
CA LYS A 113 9.81 -3.48 -14.87
C LYS A 113 8.67 -2.45 -14.91
N VAL A 114 7.44 -2.88 -15.17
CA VAL A 114 6.29 -1.96 -15.23
C VAL A 114 5.94 -1.48 -13.82
N LYS A 115 5.85 -2.42 -12.87
CA LYS A 115 5.64 -2.11 -11.45
C LYS A 115 6.69 -1.13 -10.95
N GLU A 116 7.98 -1.45 -11.14
CA GLU A 116 9.09 -0.61 -10.68
C GLU A 116 9.07 0.78 -11.30
N LYS A 117 8.73 0.87 -12.60
CA LYS A 117 8.64 2.17 -13.28
C LYS A 117 7.51 3.02 -12.70
N ILE A 118 6.36 2.44 -12.39
CA ILE A 118 5.24 3.16 -11.75
C ILE A 118 5.63 3.61 -10.34
N GLU A 119 6.23 2.73 -9.54
CA GLU A 119 6.75 3.06 -8.20
C GLU A 119 7.71 4.24 -8.24
N LYS A 120 8.67 4.23 -9.17
CA LYS A 120 9.67 5.31 -9.35
C LYS A 120 9.06 6.61 -9.85
N LEU A 121 8.09 6.55 -10.75
CA LEU A 121 7.46 7.74 -11.34
C LEU A 121 6.49 8.42 -10.37
N CYS A 122 5.75 7.64 -9.58
CA CYS A 122 4.78 8.16 -8.63
C CYS A 122 5.35 8.32 -7.22
N ASN A 123 6.57 7.86 -6.94
CA ASN A 123 7.14 7.82 -5.59
C ASN A 123 6.24 7.08 -4.58
N VAL A 124 5.88 5.84 -4.93
CA VAL A 124 5.04 4.95 -4.12
C VAL A 124 5.65 3.55 -4.02
N LYS A 125 5.11 2.73 -3.12
CA LYS A 125 5.34 1.27 -3.08
C LYS A 125 4.09 0.53 -3.50
N LEU A 126 4.26 -0.49 -4.33
CA LEU A 126 3.21 -1.34 -4.86
C LEU A 126 3.37 -2.77 -4.36
N SER A 127 2.26 -3.41 -4.03
CA SER A 127 2.19 -4.86 -3.86
C SER A 127 1.04 -5.43 -4.69
N ILE A 128 1.31 -6.53 -5.38
CA ILE A 128 0.33 -7.20 -6.25
C ILE A 128 0.15 -8.60 -5.69
N TYR A 129 -0.89 -8.77 -4.89
CA TYR A 129 -1.10 -9.98 -4.10
C TYR A 129 -2.48 -10.58 -4.31
N GLY A 130 -2.52 -11.84 -4.74
CA GLY A 130 -3.77 -12.56 -5.00
C GLY A 130 -4.64 -11.85 -6.04
N LYS A 131 -5.72 -11.22 -5.57
CA LYS A 131 -6.72 -10.50 -6.39
C LYS A 131 -6.68 -8.98 -6.17
N THR A 132 -5.74 -8.48 -5.37
CA THR A 132 -5.65 -7.07 -4.99
C THR A 132 -4.33 -6.45 -5.40
N ILE A 133 -4.37 -5.16 -5.71
CA ILE A 133 -3.19 -4.30 -5.88
C ILE A 133 -3.23 -3.30 -4.74
N SER A 134 -2.14 -3.16 -4.01
CA SER A 134 -2.06 -2.27 -2.87
C SER A 134 -0.95 -1.24 -3.12
N VAL A 135 -1.22 0.01 -2.75
CA VAL A 135 -0.36 1.17 -2.99
C VAL A 135 -0.14 1.88 -1.66
N ILE A 136 1.12 2.13 -1.30
CA ILE A 136 1.50 2.95 -0.13
C ILE A 136 2.34 4.13 -0.60
N GLY A 137 1.99 5.33 -0.13
CA GLY A 137 2.68 6.58 -0.46
C GLY A 137 1.89 7.77 0.07
N ASN A 138 2.32 8.99 -0.26
CA ASN A 138 1.52 10.17 0.04
C ASN A 138 0.20 10.16 -0.75
N ALA A 139 -0.87 10.75 -0.18
CA ALA A 139 -2.21 10.76 -0.74
C ALA A 139 -2.25 11.12 -2.24
N TYR A 140 -1.58 12.21 -2.63
CA TYR A 140 -1.53 12.64 -4.04
C TYR A 140 -0.85 11.59 -4.95
N ASN A 141 0.27 11.05 -4.48
CA ASN A 141 1.05 10.06 -5.21
C ASN A 141 0.31 8.71 -5.35
N VAL A 142 -0.41 8.31 -4.31
CA VAL A 142 -1.27 7.13 -4.30
C VAL A 142 -2.41 7.29 -5.30
N GLU A 143 -3.04 8.45 -5.34
CA GLU A 143 -4.10 8.75 -6.32
C GLU A 143 -3.57 8.69 -7.76
N LEU A 144 -2.42 9.30 -8.01
CA LEU A 144 -1.76 9.27 -9.32
C LEU A 144 -1.42 7.84 -9.77
N ALA A 145 -0.83 7.05 -8.88
CA ALA A 145 -0.52 5.65 -9.14
C ALA A 145 -1.79 4.82 -9.40
N SER A 146 -2.85 5.05 -8.62
CA SER A 146 -4.15 4.36 -8.75
C SER A 146 -4.77 4.64 -10.12
N LYS A 147 -4.79 5.90 -10.57
CA LYS A 147 -5.24 6.30 -11.91
C LYS A 147 -4.45 5.58 -13.02
N ALA A 148 -3.13 5.47 -12.86
CA ALA A 148 -2.29 4.75 -13.82
C ALA A 148 -2.61 3.24 -13.85
N ILE A 149 -2.80 2.62 -12.68
CA ILE A 149 -3.19 1.21 -12.53
C ILE A 149 -4.54 0.96 -13.20
N GLU A 150 -5.56 1.76 -12.91
CA GLU A 150 -6.89 1.62 -13.51
C GLU A 150 -6.84 1.70 -15.03
N LYS A 151 -6.10 2.67 -15.58
CA LYS A 151 -5.93 2.77 -17.04
C LYS A 151 -5.23 1.53 -17.63
N LEU A 152 -4.25 0.94 -16.94
CA LEU A 152 -3.63 -0.32 -17.36
C LEU A 152 -4.61 -1.49 -17.33
N LEU A 153 -5.41 -1.59 -16.26
CA LEU A 153 -6.45 -2.62 -16.12
C LEU A 153 -7.53 -2.51 -17.21
N ASN A 154 -7.85 -1.27 -17.63
CA ASN A 154 -8.73 -0.96 -18.76
C ASN A 154 -8.09 -1.19 -20.15
N GLY A 155 -6.83 -1.61 -20.22
CA GLY A 155 -6.17 -1.99 -21.47
C GLY A 155 -5.33 -0.90 -22.14
N SER A 156 -5.13 0.25 -21.50
CA SER A 156 -4.30 1.35 -22.02
C SER A 156 -2.83 0.94 -22.18
N LYS A 157 -2.21 1.25 -23.32
CA LYS A 157 -0.81 0.89 -23.63
C LYS A 157 0.15 1.40 -22.55
N HIS A 158 1.20 0.62 -22.23
CA HIS A 158 2.19 1.01 -21.23
C HIS A 158 2.89 2.33 -21.58
N SER A 159 3.23 2.53 -22.85
CA SER A 159 3.84 3.77 -23.35
C SER A 159 2.97 5.00 -23.08
N THR A 160 1.65 4.90 -23.25
CA THR A 160 0.71 5.98 -22.94
C THR A 160 0.70 6.32 -21.46
N ILE A 161 0.73 5.30 -20.58
CA ILE A 161 0.77 5.50 -19.13
C ILE A 161 2.08 6.11 -18.68
N PHE A 162 3.21 5.62 -19.18
CA PHE A 162 4.51 6.18 -18.84
C PHE A 162 4.64 7.64 -19.29
N ARG A 163 4.20 7.96 -20.51
CA ARG A 163 4.18 9.35 -21.00
C ARG A 163 3.32 10.26 -20.12
N MET A 164 2.15 9.78 -19.71
CA MET A 164 1.26 10.52 -18.79
C MET A 164 1.95 10.79 -17.44
N LEU A 165 2.54 9.76 -16.83
CA LEU A 165 3.22 9.86 -15.54
C LEU A 165 4.48 10.74 -15.60
N GLU A 166 5.28 10.61 -16.66
CA GLU A 166 6.47 11.43 -16.90
C GLU A 166 6.09 12.91 -17.10
N SER A 167 5.03 13.19 -17.86
CA SER A 167 4.51 14.55 -18.05
C SER A 167 4.04 15.17 -16.73
N GLN A 168 3.32 14.42 -15.90
CA GLN A 168 2.87 14.92 -14.60
C GLN A 168 4.05 15.18 -13.66
N ARG A 169 5.02 14.28 -13.61
CA ARG A 169 6.22 14.45 -12.78
C ARG A 169 7.02 15.68 -13.21
N LYS A 170 7.15 15.93 -14.51
CA LYS A 170 7.81 17.13 -15.04
C LYS A 170 7.09 18.40 -14.59
N SER A 171 5.76 18.45 -14.73
CA SER A 171 4.95 19.59 -14.32
C SER A 171 5.07 19.89 -12.81
N LEU A 172 5.07 18.86 -11.96
CA LEU A 172 5.24 19.03 -10.51
C LEU A 172 6.60 19.62 -10.17
N LYS A 173 7.68 19.10 -10.76
CA LYS A 173 9.03 19.64 -10.57
C LYS A 173 9.14 21.10 -11.00
N GLU A 174 8.53 21.46 -12.13
CA GLU A 174 8.52 22.83 -12.62
C GLU A 174 7.80 23.78 -11.64
N ARG A 175 6.68 23.33 -11.07
CA ARG A 175 5.93 24.08 -10.04
C ARG A 175 6.72 24.23 -8.74
N GLU A 176 7.36 23.16 -8.26
CA GLU A 176 8.21 23.20 -7.07
C GLU A 176 9.37 24.19 -7.24
N LEU A 177 10.06 24.13 -8.38
CA LEU A 177 11.16 25.05 -8.71
C LEU A 177 10.68 26.50 -8.82
N ALA A 178 9.52 26.73 -9.42
CA ALA A 178 8.92 28.06 -9.49
C ALA A 178 8.57 28.60 -8.09
N CYS A 179 7.96 27.78 -7.24
CA CYS A 179 7.61 28.15 -5.86
C CYS A 179 8.86 28.48 -5.03
N GLN A 180 9.91 27.66 -5.12
CA GLN A 180 11.19 27.93 -4.43
C GLN A 180 11.84 29.24 -4.88
N ARG A 181 11.72 29.61 -6.16
CA ARG A 181 12.24 30.90 -6.67
C ARG A 181 11.44 32.09 -6.13
N LEU A 182 10.15 31.92 -5.92
CA LEU A 182 9.29 32.97 -5.34
C LEU A 182 9.57 33.17 -3.84
N LEU A 183 9.80 32.08 -3.09
CA LEU A 183 10.10 32.14 -1.65
C LEU A 183 11.51 32.67 -1.32
N ARG A 184 12.39 32.78 -2.32
CA ARG A 184 13.77 33.31 -2.17
C ARG A 184 13.89 34.79 -2.53
N LYS A 185 12.79 35.45 -2.87
CA LYS A 185 12.69 36.91 -3.04
C LYS A 185 11.99 37.51 -1.85
#